data_AF-A0A7J8F6L1-F1
#
_entry.id   AF-A0A7J8F6L1-F1
#
_cell.length_a   1.000
_cell.length_b   1.000
_cell.length_c   1.000
_cell.angle_alpha   90.00
_cell.angle_beta   90.00
_cell.angle_gamma   90.00
#
_symmetry.space_group_name_H-M   'P 1'
#
loop_
_entity.id
_entity.type
_entity.pdbx_description
1 polymer ?
#
loop_
_entity_poly.entity_id
_entity_poly.type
_entity_poly.pdbx_seq_one_letter_code
_entity_poly.pdbx_strand_id
1 'polypeptide(L)'
;MKTSRAWAWGPPAQLALLSAALACLGLPGSGGERPPSLESNAVNESLAKSRQTRGVDVTLMPINCELSSWSSWTRCDPCQKKRYRHAVLLRPSQFHGDPCNNPDKEAEDCVTNAPCRSQVRCEGFVCAQTGRCVNRRLLCNGDNDCGDQSDEANCRRIYKKCQQEMDQYWAIGNLASGVNLFTNSFEGPVLDHRYYGGACSPHFILNTRFRKPYNVESFTPQTQGKYEFALIEYESYSDFESNVTNMERSQSSFSFGFSIPKVFELGVNMQTDNGQRFVKRIKRFSHTRSKFLHARSDLVVARYALKSRGRMLHHEFLQRLRRLPLEFGYAEYRDLFRDFGTHFVTEAVLGGVYEYTLVVDQEALEKSDFSLKDVHDCAKAGFRVGAAFKALYLRLGVSMEQCEAILKEMSDRKKKNSIIEDLVVRVRGGASEYVTALAYKDLPTADLMQEWGDAVQYNPDIIKIKAEPLYELVTSADVAYSSTVKQHMKRALEEFQKEVSSCLCAPCLGNGVPVLKGSRCDCICPNGFQGQGCEITLRKNVPTDGQWNCWSSWSPCSGGHKTRQRQCNNPPPQNGGSPCSGPASETRTC
;
A
#
# COMPACT_ATOMS: atom_id res chain seq x y z
N MET A 1 48.51 36.70 7.94
CA MET A 1 49.06 38.02 8.36
C MET A 1 48.11 38.65 9.38
N LYS A 2 48.49 39.76 10.03
CA LYS A 2 47.63 40.59 10.93
C LYS A 2 46.46 41.18 10.09
N THR A 3 45.28 41.63 10.55
CA THR A 3 44.71 42.24 11.80
C THR A 3 43.16 42.11 11.74
N SER A 4 42.26 42.26 12.73
CA SER A 4 42.17 42.16 14.21
C SER A 4 40.99 43.04 14.72
N ARG A 5 39.86 42.45 15.18
CA ARG A 5 38.72 42.99 16.01
C ARG A 5 37.56 41.96 15.98
N ALA A 6 36.81 41.51 17.01
CA ALA A 6 36.74 41.68 18.49
C ALA A 6 35.66 42.63 19.08
N TRP A 7 35.15 42.27 20.28
CA TRP A 7 34.11 42.88 21.17
C TRP A 7 32.63 42.73 20.70
N ALA A 8 31.65 42.09 21.36
CA ALA A 8 31.45 41.32 22.63
C ALA A 8 30.79 42.02 23.86
N TRP A 9 30.10 41.21 24.71
CA TRP A 9 29.32 41.51 25.96
C TRP A 9 27.91 42.13 25.72
N GLY A 10 26.85 41.98 26.56
CA GLY A 10 26.57 41.21 27.80
C GLY A 10 25.18 41.60 28.40
N PRO A 11 24.47 40.78 29.22
CA PRO A 11 23.06 41.03 29.64
C PRO A 11 22.81 41.31 31.16
N PRO A 12 21.62 41.85 31.53
CA PRO A 12 20.98 41.71 32.86
C PRO A 12 19.46 41.33 32.77
N ALA A 13 18.67 41.02 33.82
CA ALA A 13 18.86 40.48 35.17
C ALA A 13 17.49 40.01 35.76
N GLN A 14 17.42 39.50 37.00
CA GLN A 14 16.22 38.87 37.63
C GLN A 14 15.36 39.82 38.49
N LEU A 15 14.10 39.43 38.79
CA LEU A 15 13.39 39.37 40.11
C LEU A 15 11.86 39.20 39.88
N ALA A 16 11.16 38.21 40.48
CA ALA A 16 10.42 38.21 41.77
C ALA A 16 9.17 39.14 41.82
N LEU A 17 8.02 38.83 42.45
CA LEU A 17 7.58 37.73 43.35
C LEU A 17 6.02 37.71 43.47
N LEU A 18 5.47 36.79 44.31
CA LEU A 18 4.13 36.74 44.97
C LEU A 18 2.93 35.97 44.37
N SER A 19 2.14 35.43 45.31
CA SER A 19 0.87 34.67 45.23
C SER A 19 -0.31 35.54 45.76
N ALA A 20 -1.57 35.12 46.00
CA ALA A 20 -2.29 33.83 46.07
C ALA A 20 -3.80 34.09 45.72
N ALA A 21 -4.57 33.17 45.12
CA ALA A 21 -5.38 32.07 45.72
C ALA A 21 -6.68 32.48 46.49
N LEU A 22 -7.71 31.60 46.39
CA LEU A 22 -9.03 31.59 47.07
C LEU A 22 -10.09 32.62 46.61
N ALA A 23 -11.41 32.42 46.81
CA ALA A 23 -12.27 31.21 46.78
C ALA A 23 -13.78 31.61 46.89
N CYS A 24 -14.67 30.68 46.50
CA CYS A 24 -16.08 30.53 46.93
C CYS A 24 -17.07 31.72 46.87
N LEU A 25 -18.18 31.53 46.12
CA LEU A 25 -19.56 31.32 46.62
C LEU A 25 -20.52 31.17 45.41
N GLY A 26 -21.82 30.88 45.61
CA GLY A 26 -22.76 30.71 44.50
C GLY A 26 -24.25 30.74 44.86
N LEU A 27 -25.10 30.62 43.83
CA LEU A 27 -26.57 30.68 43.81
C LEU A 27 -27.19 32.09 44.01
N PRO A 28 -28.44 32.36 43.54
CA PRO A 28 -29.03 31.90 42.27
C PRO A 28 -29.88 32.97 41.51
N GLY A 29 -29.98 32.82 40.17
CA GLY A 29 -31.22 33.04 39.40
C GLY A 29 -31.70 34.45 39.04
N SER A 30 -31.73 34.75 37.73
CA SER A 30 -32.83 35.47 37.04
C SER A 30 -32.72 35.24 35.52
N GLY A 31 -33.77 35.53 34.75
CA GLY A 31 -33.78 35.43 33.28
C GLY A 31 -34.23 36.74 32.62
N GLY A 32 -33.82 36.98 31.36
CA GLY A 32 -34.21 38.19 30.62
C GLY A 32 -33.47 38.41 29.29
N GLU A 33 -34.11 38.00 28.20
CA GLU A 33 -34.24 38.70 26.89
C GLU A 33 -33.03 39.07 25.97
N ARG A 34 -33.37 39.11 24.67
CA ARG A 34 -32.67 39.59 23.46
C ARG A 34 -33.35 40.90 22.97
N PRO A 35 -32.94 41.63 21.89
CA PRO A 35 -31.93 41.36 20.86
C PRO A 35 -30.73 42.35 20.93
N PRO A 36 -30.52 43.44 20.13
CA PRO A 36 -31.19 43.98 18.93
C PRO A 36 -30.56 43.50 17.59
N SER A 37 -30.79 44.21 16.47
CA SER A 37 -30.26 43.98 15.12
C SER A 37 -30.14 45.29 14.33
N LEU A 38 -29.33 45.36 13.26
CA LEU A 38 -29.42 46.43 12.24
C LEU A 38 -28.83 45.98 10.88
N GLU A 39 -29.23 46.66 9.79
CA GLU A 39 -29.20 46.18 8.41
C GLU A 39 -28.32 47.02 7.46
N SER A 40 -28.02 46.48 6.27
CA SER A 40 -27.87 47.12 4.94
C SER A 40 -26.89 46.31 4.05
N ASN A 41 -27.01 46.25 2.72
CA ASN A 41 -28.09 46.63 1.80
C ASN A 41 -28.09 45.67 0.60
N ALA A 42 -29.22 45.55 -0.12
CA ALA A 42 -29.34 44.67 -1.28
C ALA A 42 -28.82 45.31 -2.59
N VAL A 43 -28.19 44.50 -3.44
CA VAL A 43 -28.07 44.76 -4.88
C VAL A 43 -28.68 43.57 -5.62
N ASN A 44 -29.74 43.82 -6.39
CA ASN A 44 -30.40 42.81 -7.20
C ASN A 44 -29.76 42.75 -8.60
N GLU A 45 -28.97 41.71 -8.87
CA GLU A 45 -28.78 41.22 -10.23
C GLU A 45 -29.28 39.76 -10.33
N SER A 46 -29.72 39.40 -11.54
CA SER A 46 -30.63 38.28 -11.77
C SER A 46 -29.96 36.91 -11.76
N LEU A 47 -29.53 36.46 -10.57
CA LEU A 47 -29.27 35.05 -10.29
C LEU A 47 -30.58 34.25 -10.37
N ALA A 48 -30.96 33.91 -11.61
CA ALA A 48 -31.98 32.92 -11.89
C ALA A 48 -31.60 31.63 -11.15
N LYS A 49 -32.40 31.29 -10.12
CA LYS A 49 -32.25 30.03 -9.38
C LYS A 49 -32.42 28.87 -10.36
N SER A 50 -31.31 28.34 -10.88
CA SER A 50 -31.33 27.07 -11.58
C SER A 50 -31.94 26.08 -10.60
N ARG A 51 -33.03 25.41 -11.03
CA ARG A 51 -33.69 24.45 -10.17
C ARG A 51 -32.68 23.37 -9.83
N GLN A 52 -32.26 23.31 -8.56
CA GLN A 52 -31.61 22.14 -8.00
C GLN A 52 -32.64 21.00 -8.05
N THR A 53 -32.74 20.35 -9.21
CA THR A 53 -33.33 19.03 -9.29
C THR A 53 -32.38 18.12 -8.52
N ARG A 54 -32.63 17.95 -7.22
CA ARG A 54 -32.13 16.78 -6.51
C ARG A 54 -32.46 15.57 -7.40
N GLY A 55 -31.51 14.65 -7.55
CA GLY A 55 -31.92 13.27 -7.82
C GLY A 55 -32.87 12.84 -6.70
N VAL A 56 -33.70 11.82 -6.94
CA VAL A 56 -34.45 11.21 -5.82
C VAL A 56 -33.44 10.92 -4.71
N ASP A 57 -33.74 11.33 -3.48
CA ASP A 57 -32.83 11.19 -2.34
C ASP A 57 -32.62 9.68 -2.11
N VAL A 58 -31.54 9.11 -2.66
CA VAL A 58 -31.27 7.67 -2.57
C VAL A 58 -30.72 7.42 -1.17
N THR A 59 -31.64 7.30 -0.22
CA THR A 59 -31.34 6.95 1.17
C THR A 59 -30.68 5.58 1.20
N LEU A 60 -29.35 5.57 1.21
CA LEU A 60 -28.55 4.36 1.36
C LEU A 60 -28.94 3.68 2.67
N MET A 61 -29.44 2.45 2.57
CA MET A 61 -29.82 1.69 3.74
C MET A 61 -28.54 1.21 4.44
N PRO A 62 -28.36 1.46 5.75
CA PRO A 62 -27.21 0.98 6.50
C PRO A 62 -27.09 -0.54 6.40
N ILE A 63 -25.89 -1.02 6.07
CA ILE A 63 -25.62 -2.45 5.91
C ILE A 63 -24.87 -2.92 7.15
N ASN A 64 -25.59 -3.58 8.04
CA ASN A 64 -25.00 -4.14 9.26
C ASN A 64 -24.12 -5.35 8.94
N CYS A 65 -23.00 -5.46 9.66
CA CYS A 65 -22.05 -6.54 9.53
C CYS A 65 -22.65 -7.88 9.98
N GLU A 66 -22.35 -8.95 9.23
CA GLU A 66 -22.89 -10.30 9.45
C GLU A 66 -21.77 -11.33 9.39
N LEU A 67 -21.57 -12.05 10.50
CA LEU A 67 -20.70 -13.21 10.58
C LEU A 67 -21.51 -14.50 10.36
N SER A 68 -20.84 -15.56 9.92
CA SER A 68 -21.43 -16.89 9.84
C SER A 68 -21.84 -17.40 11.22
N SER A 69 -22.68 -18.44 11.23
CA SER A 69 -22.73 -19.33 12.39
C SER A 69 -21.33 -19.89 12.70
N TRP A 70 -21.11 -20.22 13.97
CA TRP A 70 -19.87 -20.83 14.42
C TRP A 70 -19.58 -22.14 13.69
N SER A 71 -18.31 -22.35 13.31
CA SER A 71 -17.83 -23.66 12.90
C SER A 71 -18.07 -24.70 13.99
N SER A 72 -18.10 -25.98 13.61
CA SER A 72 -17.88 -27.05 14.59
C SER A 72 -16.56 -26.83 15.33
N TRP A 73 -16.52 -27.25 16.59
CA TRP A 73 -15.27 -27.31 17.37
C TRP A 73 -14.28 -28.26 16.70
N THR A 74 -13.02 -27.87 16.60
CA THR A 74 -11.93 -28.81 16.25
C THR A 74 -11.81 -29.90 17.30
N ARG A 75 -11.07 -30.95 16.96
CA ARG A 75 -10.51 -31.86 17.98
C ARG A 75 -9.57 -31.09 18.92
N CYS A 76 -9.31 -31.67 20.08
CA CYS A 76 -8.38 -31.11 21.06
C CYS A 76 -6.95 -31.25 20.55
N ASP A 77 -6.26 -30.12 20.36
CA ASP A 77 -4.89 -30.11 19.84
C ASP A 77 -3.91 -30.74 20.85
N PRO A 78 -3.08 -31.72 20.44
CA PRO A 78 -2.18 -32.43 21.36
C PRO A 78 -1.01 -31.56 21.86
N CYS A 79 -0.70 -30.46 21.19
CA CYS A 79 0.42 -29.58 21.50
C CYS A 79 -0.03 -28.34 22.27
N GLN A 80 -1.07 -27.65 21.79
CA GLN A 80 -1.60 -26.43 22.41
C GLN A 80 -2.59 -26.72 23.55
N LYS A 81 -3.11 -27.96 23.65
CA LYS A 81 -4.16 -28.38 24.62
C LYS A 81 -5.41 -27.51 24.56
N LYS A 82 -5.75 -27.06 23.35
CA LYS A 82 -6.91 -26.22 23.07
C LYS A 82 -7.72 -26.79 21.91
N ARG A 83 -9.02 -26.52 21.90
CA ARG A 83 -9.90 -26.68 20.73
C ARG A 83 -10.34 -25.31 20.24
N TYR A 84 -10.62 -25.20 18.95
CA TYR A 84 -10.86 -23.94 18.27
C TYR A 84 -12.20 -23.98 17.53
N ARG A 85 -12.87 -22.83 17.44
CA ARG A 85 -13.95 -22.58 16.47
C ARG A 85 -13.87 -21.15 15.94
N HIS A 86 -14.48 -20.91 14.80
CA HIS A 86 -14.41 -19.62 14.13
C HIS A 86 -15.73 -19.25 13.44
N ALA A 87 -15.89 -17.97 13.16
CA ALA A 87 -16.86 -17.44 12.23
C ALA A 87 -16.13 -16.77 11.05
N VAL A 88 -16.79 -16.71 9.90
CA VAL A 88 -16.30 -16.07 8.68
C VAL A 88 -17.20 -14.88 8.36
N LEU A 89 -16.63 -13.80 7.85
CA LEU A 89 -17.39 -12.64 7.41
C LEU A 89 -18.28 -13.01 6.21
N LEU A 90 -19.61 -12.91 6.37
CA LEU A 90 -20.58 -13.12 5.28
C LEU A 90 -20.94 -11.80 4.61
N ARG A 91 -21.13 -10.74 5.40
CA ARG A 91 -21.39 -9.38 4.91
C ARG A 91 -20.62 -8.36 5.75
N PRO A 92 -19.79 -7.50 5.14
CA PRO A 92 -19.13 -6.39 5.83
C PRO A 92 -20.12 -5.29 6.23
N SER A 93 -19.75 -4.50 7.24
CA SER A 93 -20.44 -3.24 7.55
C SER A 93 -20.21 -2.20 6.45
N GLN A 94 -21.25 -1.50 6.03
CA GLN A 94 -21.19 -0.46 4.98
C GLN A 94 -22.30 0.58 5.18
N PHE A 95 -22.11 1.80 4.66
CA PHE A 95 -23.05 2.92 4.78
C PHE A 95 -23.50 3.20 6.23
N HIS A 96 -22.52 3.23 7.15
CA HIS A 96 -22.71 3.44 8.60
C HIS A 96 -23.60 2.39 9.32
N GLY A 97 -23.80 1.20 8.72
CA GLY A 97 -24.35 0.05 9.45
C GLY A 97 -23.39 -0.50 10.52
N ASP A 98 -23.95 -1.20 11.49
CA ASP A 98 -23.24 -1.64 12.70
C ASP A 98 -22.04 -2.56 12.38
N PRO A 99 -20.84 -2.31 12.97
CA PRO A 99 -19.65 -3.13 12.77
C PRO A 99 -19.70 -4.44 13.55
N CYS A 100 -18.99 -5.46 13.06
CA CYS A 100 -18.79 -6.71 13.79
C CYS A 100 -17.86 -6.49 15.00
N ASN A 101 -18.45 -6.16 16.16
CA ASN A 101 -17.73 -6.03 17.44
C ASN A 101 -17.55 -7.39 18.17
N ASN A 102 -18.27 -8.43 17.74
CA ASN A 102 -18.16 -9.77 18.30
C ASN A 102 -16.85 -10.45 17.83
N PRO A 103 -16.22 -11.31 18.65
CA PRO A 103 -15.02 -12.04 18.24
C PRO A 103 -15.30 -12.98 17.06
N ASP A 104 -14.43 -13.00 16.06
CA ASP A 104 -14.54 -13.87 14.89
C ASP A 104 -13.92 -15.28 15.10
N LYS A 105 -13.44 -15.55 16.32
CA LYS A 105 -12.83 -16.81 16.76
C LYS A 105 -13.00 -17.06 18.26
N GLU A 106 -12.96 -18.32 18.66
CA GLU A 106 -12.89 -18.76 20.06
C GLU A 106 -11.91 -19.94 20.20
N ALA A 107 -11.27 -20.02 21.37
CA ALA A 107 -10.41 -21.13 21.75
C ALA A 107 -10.66 -21.52 23.22
N GLU A 108 -10.95 -22.80 23.45
CA GLU A 108 -11.19 -23.38 24.78
C GLU A 108 -10.08 -24.36 25.16
N ASP A 109 -9.70 -24.40 26.44
CA ASP A 109 -8.79 -25.42 26.98
C ASP A 109 -9.45 -26.80 26.98
N CYS A 110 -8.66 -27.83 26.70
CA CYS A 110 -9.14 -29.21 26.61
C CYS A 110 -8.09 -30.23 27.03
N VAL A 111 -8.55 -31.40 27.48
CA VAL A 111 -7.68 -32.50 27.91
C VAL A 111 -7.54 -33.52 26.78
N THR A 112 -6.31 -33.90 26.48
CA THR A 112 -5.97 -34.95 25.51
C THR A 112 -4.70 -35.68 25.95
N ASN A 113 -4.69 -37.00 25.73
CA ASN A 113 -3.57 -37.89 26.05
C ASN A 113 -2.75 -38.25 24.80
N ALA A 114 -3.06 -37.65 23.64
CA ALA A 114 -2.32 -37.89 22.40
C ALA A 114 -0.91 -37.26 22.46
N PRO A 115 0.15 -37.98 22.05
CA PRO A 115 1.52 -37.50 22.21
C PRO A 115 1.86 -36.38 21.22
N CYS A 116 2.34 -35.24 21.73
CA CYS A 116 2.91 -34.16 20.93
C CYS A 116 4.43 -34.09 21.06
N ARG A 117 5.12 -33.93 19.92
CA ARG A 117 6.54 -33.56 19.85
C ARG A 117 6.68 -32.04 19.64
N SER A 118 6.38 -31.27 20.67
CA SER A 118 6.38 -29.79 20.61
C SER A 118 7.77 -29.19 20.45
N GLN A 119 8.79 -29.80 21.06
CA GLN A 119 10.12 -29.20 21.17
C GLN A 119 11.06 -29.65 20.05
N VAL A 120 11.50 -28.68 19.24
CA VAL A 120 12.67 -28.84 18.37
C VAL A 120 13.94 -28.85 19.24
N ARG A 121 14.86 -29.79 18.97
CA ARG A 121 16.08 -29.96 19.77
C ARG A 121 17.08 -28.84 19.44
N CYS A 122 17.40 -28.00 20.41
CA CYS A 122 18.45 -26.98 20.29
C CYS A 122 19.80 -27.52 20.79
N GLU A 123 20.85 -27.40 19.98
CA GLU A 123 22.23 -27.74 20.36
C GLU A 123 23.00 -26.53 20.95
N GLY A 124 22.51 -25.32 20.67
CA GLY A 124 23.17 -24.05 21.01
C GLY A 124 22.83 -23.53 22.41
N PHE A 125 22.44 -22.25 22.45
CA PHE A 125 21.81 -21.54 23.55
C PHE A 125 20.34 -21.27 23.18
N VAL A 126 19.44 -21.24 24.18
CA VAL A 126 18.03 -20.92 23.98
C VAL A 126 17.75 -19.56 24.61
N CYS A 127 17.32 -18.60 23.79
CA CYS A 127 17.03 -17.24 24.22
C CYS A 127 15.83 -17.18 25.17
N ALA A 128 15.92 -16.35 26.20
CA ALA A 128 15.06 -16.42 27.39
C ALA A 128 13.59 -16.07 27.12
N GLN A 129 13.31 -15.10 26.25
CA GLN A 129 11.96 -14.66 25.89
C GLN A 129 11.59 -15.13 24.48
N THR A 130 12.50 -15.01 23.50
CA THR A 130 12.18 -15.35 22.10
C THR A 130 12.10 -16.86 21.87
N GLY A 131 12.81 -17.68 22.66
CA GLY A 131 12.91 -19.13 22.44
C GLY A 131 13.65 -19.49 21.14
N ARG A 132 14.39 -18.55 20.54
CA ARG A 132 15.29 -18.79 19.41
C ARG A 132 16.46 -19.69 19.86
N CYS A 133 16.93 -20.56 18.97
CA CYS A 133 18.13 -21.36 19.19
C CYS A 133 19.32 -20.65 18.51
N VAL A 134 20.27 -20.15 19.30
CA VAL A 134 21.42 -19.36 18.82
C VAL A 134 22.72 -20.15 19.04
N ASN A 135 23.69 -20.02 18.13
CA ASN A 135 24.97 -20.74 18.27
C ASN A 135 25.78 -20.15 19.44
N ARG A 136 26.35 -21.01 20.31
CA ARG A 136 27.12 -20.56 21.49
C ARG A 136 28.33 -19.67 21.16
N ARG A 137 28.81 -19.67 19.92
CA ARG A 137 29.85 -18.75 19.41
C ARG A 137 29.39 -17.29 19.27
N LEU A 138 28.10 -17.03 19.47
CA LEU A 138 27.48 -15.70 19.38
C LEU A 138 27.17 -15.10 20.76
N LEU A 139 27.40 -15.84 21.85
CA LEU A 139 27.27 -15.30 23.21
C LEU A 139 28.41 -14.33 23.51
N CYS A 140 28.10 -13.19 24.12
CA CYS A 140 29.04 -12.13 24.49
C CYS A 140 29.83 -11.57 23.28
N ASN A 141 29.20 -11.45 22.12
CA ASN A 141 29.82 -10.96 20.87
C ASN A 141 29.57 -9.45 20.60
N GLY A 142 28.69 -8.81 21.38
CA GLY A 142 28.28 -7.40 21.24
C GLY A 142 27.12 -7.13 20.29
N ASP A 143 26.52 -8.17 19.70
CA ASP A 143 25.32 -8.14 18.86
C ASP A 143 24.13 -8.76 19.61
N ASN A 144 22.90 -8.39 19.21
CA ASN A 144 21.67 -8.99 19.74
C ASN A 144 21.15 -10.06 18.76
N ASP A 145 21.81 -11.22 18.71
CA ASP A 145 21.43 -12.33 17.83
C ASP A 145 20.17 -13.09 18.34
N CYS A 146 19.84 -12.98 19.64
CA CYS A 146 18.63 -13.53 20.26
C CYS A 146 17.35 -12.71 20.03
N GLY A 147 17.46 -11.40 19.77
CA GLY A 147 16.36 -10.43 19.70
C GLY A 147 16.01 -9.81 21.06
N ASP A 148 16.08 -10.57 22.15
CA ASP A 148 15.77 -10.15 23.53
C ASP A 148 17.01 -9.81 24.40
N GLN A 149 18.21 -9.72 23.80
CA GLN A 149 19.50 -9.47 24.46
C GLN A 149 19.92 -10.54 25.50
N SER A 150 19.24 -11.70 25.57
CA SER A 150 19.57 -12.74 26.56
C SER A 150 20.88 -13.51 26.26
N ASP A 151 21.43 -13.36 25.07
CA ASP A 151 22.76 -13.80 24.63
C ASP A 151 23.92 -12.94 25.15
N GLU A 152 23.68 -11.64 25.36
CA GLU A 152 24.64 -10.69 25.93
C GLU A 152 24.50 -10.55 27.47
N ALA A 153 23.57 -11.28 28.08
CA ALA A 153 23.37 -11.29 29.52
C ALA A 153 24.51 -12.01 30.27
N ASN A 154 24.90 -11.48 31.44
CA ASN A 154 25.92 -12.05 32.34
C ASN A 154 27.35 -12.19 31.75
N CYS A 155 27.65 -11.44 30.68
CA CYS A 155 28.94 -11.48 30.00
C CYS A 155 30.09 -10.86 30.82
N ARG A 156 31.09 -11.67 31.19
CA ARG A 156 32.31 -11.22 31.90
C ARG A 156 33.21 -10.31 31.05
N ARG A 157 33.19 -10.49 29.73
CA ARG A 157 33.88 -9.68 28.70
C ARG A 157 33.07 -9.79 27.42
N ILE A 158 32.90 -8.69 26.69
CA ILE A 158 32.23 -8.66 25.39
C ILE A 158 33.30 -8.65 24.30
N TYR A 159 33.34 -9.70 23.49
CA TYR A 159 34.29 -9.86 22.39
C TYR A 159 33.72 -9.23 21.10
N LYS A 160 33.56 -7.90 21.13
CA LYS A 160 32.96 -7.11 20.04
C LYS A 160 33.45 -7.56 18.66
N LYS A 161 32.56 -8.19 17.89
CA LYS A 161 32.90 -8.68 16.55
C LYS A 161 33.12 -7.55 15.54
N CYS A 162 32.47 -6.41 15.77
CA CYS A 162 32.69 -5.16 15.06
C CYS A 162 33.37 -4.13 15.97
N GLN A 163 34.51 -3.61 15.52
CA GLN A 163 35.22 -2.49 16.17
C GLN A 163 34.72 -1.12 15.72
N GLN A 164 34.04 -1.06 14.56
CA GLN A 164 33.52 0.16 13.95
C GLN A 164 32.01 0.05 13.80
N GLU A 165 31.33 1.17 14.02
CA GLU A 165 29.90 1.31 13.73
C GLU A 165 29.65 1.29 12.22
N MET A 166 28.47 0.78 11.86
CA MET A 166 28.04 0.49 10.50
C MET A 166 26.53 0.55 10.38
N ASP A 167 26.06 1.10 9.27
CA ASP A 167 24.63 1.29 9.03
C ASP A 167 23.93 0.03 8.52
N GLN A 168 22.61 0.00 8.72
CA GLN A 168 21.70 -0.95 8.06
C GLN A 168 21.37 -0.43 6.65
N TYR A 169 21.22 -1.32 5.66
CA TYR A 169 20.87 -0.90 4.30
C TYR A 169 19.55 -0.13 4.26
N TRP A 170 19.43 0.82 3.34
CA TRP A 170 18.18 1.52 3.08
C TRP A 170 17.02 0.55 2.74
N ALA A 171 15.82 0.86 3.21
CA ALA A 171 14.59 0.06 3.07
C ALA A 171 14.65 -1.40 3.61
N ILE A 172 15.72 -1.81 4.33
CA ILE A 172 15.92 -3.22 4.70
C ILE A 172 14.85 -3.81 5.63
N GLY A 173 14.16 -2.96 6.40
CA GLY A 173 13.02 -3.34 7.24
C GLY A 173 11.82 -3.81 6.41
N ASN A 174 11.41 -3.03 5.41
CA ASN A 174 10.31 -3.41 4.51
C ASN A 174 10.67 -4.66 3.67
N LEU A 175 11.96 -4.87 3.36
CA LEU A 175 12.46 -6.10 2.74
C LEU A 175 12.48 -7.31 3.71
N ALA A 176 12.37 -7.09 5.02
CA ALA A 176 12.23 -8.11 6.06
C ALA A 176 10.75 -8.43 6.39
N SER A 177 9.84 -7.52 6.05
CA SER A 177 8.39 -7.64 6.25
C SER A 177 7.75 -8.67 5.34
N GLY A 178 6.65 -9.24 5.83
CA GLY A 178 5.71 -9.96 4.98
C GLY A 178 4.95 -9.00 4.07
N VAL A 179 4.39 -9.53 2.98
CA VAL A 179 3.64 -8.77 1.98
C VAL A 179 2.28 -9.42 1.77
N ASN A 180 1.23 -8.63 1.86
CA ASN A 180 -0.13 -9.07 1.56
C ASN A 180 -0.50 -8.72 0.11
N LEU A 181 -0.34 -9.69 -0.80
CA LEU A 181 -0.62 -9.53 -2.23
C LEU A 181 -2.12 -9.42 -2.59
N PHE A 182 -3.02 -9.39 -1.60
CA PHE A 182 -4.45 -9.12 -1.84
C PHE A 182 -4.83 -7.66 -1.58
N THR A 183 -4.00 -6.93 -0.83
CA THR A 183 -4.18 -5.51 -0.45
C THR A 183 -3.03 -4.61 -0.93
N ASN A 184 -1.93 -5.18 -1.41
CA ASN A 184 -0.66 -4.52 -1.75
C ASN A 184 -0.06 -3.74 -0.55
N SER A 185 -0.08 -4.34 0.63
CA SER A 185 0.53 -3.81 1.86
C SER A 185 1.75 -4.64 2.29
N PHE A 186 2.70 -3.97 2.96
CA PHE A 186 3.70 -4.62 3.81
C PHE A 186 3.12 -4.75 5.21
N GLU A 187 3.30 -5.92 5.81
CA GLU A 187 2.78 -6.26 7.15
C GLU A 187 3.95 -6.51 8.13
N GLY A 188 3.73 -7.27 9.20
CA GLY A 188 4.72 -7.56 10.22
C GLY A 188 6.01 -8.25 9.72
N PRO A 189 7.12 -8.13 10.48
CA PRO A 189 8.42 -8.71 10.15
C PRO A 189 8.41 -10.25 10.17
N VAL A 190 8.81 -10.88 9.07
CA VAL A 190 8.86 -12.35 8.91
C VAL A 190 10.29 -12.89 8.86
N LEU A 191 11.24 -12.08 8.39
CA LEU A 191 12.66 -12.36 8.32
C LEU A 191 13.42 -11.49 9.33
N ASP A 192 14.50 -12.01 9.90
CA ASP A 192 15.38 -11.21 10.75
C ASP A 192 16.53 -10.60 9.94
N HIS A 193 16.41 -9.31 9.60
CA HIS A 193 17.46 -8.52 8.96
C HIS A 193 18.32 -7.71 9.95
N ARG A 194 18.19 -7.97 11.25
CA ARG A 194 19.09 -7.47 12.31
C ARG A 194 20.05 -8.56 12.82
N TYR A 195 19.71 -9.83 12.61
CA TYR A 195 20.60 -10.97 12.83
C TYR A 195 21.81 -10.93 11.87
N TYR A 196 23.02 -10.97 12.43
CA TYR A 196 24.28 -10.97 11.67
C TYR A 196 25.02 -12.30 11.76
N GLY A 197 24.71 -13.15 12.74
CA GLY A 197 25.33 -14.48 12.88
C GLY A 197 26.85 -14.40 13.03
N GLY A 198 27.36 -13.36 13.72
CA GLY A 198 28.78 -13.10 13.91
C GLY A 198 29.55 -12.63 12.66
N ALA A 199 28.86 -12.24 11.58
CA ALA A 199 29.48 -11.62 10.42
C ALA A 199 29.71 -10.11 10.63
N CYS A 200 30.89 -9.62 10.26
CA CYS A 200 31.27 -8.20 10.35
C CYS A 200 32.17 -7.77 9.17
N SER A 201 31.76 -8.11 7.95
CA SER A 201 32.42 -7.54 6.76
C SER A 201 31.72 -6.23 6.38
N PRO A 202 32.43 -5.09 6.33
CA PRO A 202 31.85 -3.85 5.85
C PRO A 202 31.55 -3.93 4.36
N HIS A 203 30.45 -3.31 3.94
CA HIS A 203 30.05 -3.14 2.54
C HIS A 203 29.91 -1.64 2.26
N PHE A 204 30.76 -1.09 1.40
CA PHE A 204 30.78 0.34 1.13
C PHE A 204 29.87 0.69 -0.04
N ILE A 205 28.98 1.67 0.16
CA ILE A 205 28.12 2.23 -0.89
C ILE A 205 28.15 3.75 -0.70
N LEU A 206 28.58 4.49 -1.73
CA LEU A 206 28.71 5.96 -1.71
C LEU A 206 29.44 6.50 -0.46
N ASN A 207 30.58 5.88 -0.13
CA ASN A 207 31.42 6.13 1.06
C ASN A 207 30.79 5.75 2.42
N THR A 208 29.48 5.53 2.52
CA THR A 208 28.82 5.00 3.72
C THR A 208 29.19 3.52 3.94
N ARG A 209 29.41 3.13 5.19
CA ARG A 209 29.85 1.79 5.60
C ARG A 209 28.66 0.99 6.15
N PHE A 210 28.08 0.13 5.33
CA PHE A 210 26.96 -0.73 5.71
C PHE A 210 27.41 -2.09 6.24
N ARG A 211 26.61 -2.71 7.11
CA ARG A 211 26.80 -4.10 7.56
C ARG A 211 25.78 -5.01 6.88
N LYS A 212 26.25 -5.95 6.03
CA LYS A 212 25.35 -6.91 5.37
C LYS A 212 24.72 -7.87 6.42
N PRO A 213 23.38 -7.90 6.57
CA PRO A 213 22.72 -8.82 7.51
C PRO A 213 22.75 -10.26 6.99
N TYR A 214 22.65 -11.23 7.89
CA TYR A 214 22.92 -12.64 7.59
C TYR A 214 22.00 -13.21 6.49
N ASN A 215 20.73 -12.79 6.44
CA ASN A 215 19.77 -13.28 5.45
C ASN A 215 20.05 -12.83 4.01
N VAL A 216 20.81 -11.75 3.82
CA VAL A 216 20.98 -11.12 2.51
C VAL A 216 22.13 -11.75 1.74
N GLU A 217 21.82 -12.26 0.56
CA GLU A 217 22.80 -12.87 -0.34
C GLU A 217 23.58 -11.76 -1.05
N SER A 218 22.88 -10.83 -1.71
CA SER A 218 23.48 -9.63 -2.32
C SER A 218 22.60 -8.38 -2.16
N PHE A 219 23.28 -7.23 -2.10
CA PHE A 219 22.68 -5.89 -2.17
C PHE A 219 23.60 -5.07 -3.07
N THR A 220 23.30 -4.98 -4.36
CA THR A 220 24.18 -4.37 -5.36
C THR A 220 23.68 -2.97 -5.72
N PRO A 221 24.44 -1.90 -5.42
CA PRO A 221 24.08 -0.58 -5.93
C PRO A 221 24.11 -0.59 -7.46
N GLN A 222 23.23 0.19 -8.08
CA GLN A 222 23.18 0.40 -9.52
C GLN A 222 23.66 1.83 -9.82
N THR A 223 24.64 1.96 -10.69
CA THR A 223 25.14 3.27 -11.15
C THR A 223 24.40 3.67 -12.41
N GLN A 224 23.89 4.91 -12.44
CA GLN A 224 23.18 5.55 -13.57
C GLN A 224 21.79 4.95 -13.87
N GLY A 225 20.75 5.61 -13.36
CA GLY A 225 19.52 5.80 -14.13
C GLY A 225 19.69 7.01 -15.05
N LYS A 226 19.04 7.00 -16.21
CA LYS A 226 18.78 8.24 -16.97
C LYS A 226 17.37 8.72 -16.64
N TYR A 227 17.16 10.02 -16.53
CA TYR A 227 15.82 10.64 -16.44
C TYR A 227 15.12 10.65 -17.81
N GLU A 228 14.98 9.47 -18.43
CA GLU A 228 14.20 9.28 -19.65
C GLU A 228 12.77 8.87 -19.23
N PHE A 229 11.78 9.61 -19.72
CA PHE A 229 10.36 9.28 -19.54
C PHE A 229 9.89 8.37 -20.67
N ALA A 230 9.35 7.20 -20.32
CA ALA A 230 8.49 6.44 -21.20
C ALA A 230 7.12 7.14 -21.24
N LEU A 231 6.70 7.54 -22.44
CA LEU A 231 5.40 8.15 -22.72
C LEU A 231 4.52 7.10 -23.39
N ILE A 232 3.30 6.93 -22.88
CA ILE A 232 2.32 5.96 -23.37
C ILE A 232 0.97 6.67 -23.50
N GLU A 233 0.36 6.52 -24.67
CA GLU A 233 -0.95 7.07 -25.00
C GLU A 233 -2.02 5.99 -24.79
N TYR A 234 -3.16 6.39 -24.21
CA TYR A 234 -4.34 5.56 -24.05
C TYR A 234 -5.58 6.29 -24.58
N GLU A 235 -6.30 5.62 -25.48
CA GLU A 235 -7.49 6.15 -26.16
C GLU A 235 -8.70 6.29 -25.22
N SER A 236 -8.79 5.46 -24.17
CA SER A 236 -9.88 5.49 -23.20
C SER A 236 -9.40 5.35 -21.76
N TYR A 237 -10.27 5.73 -20.82
CA TYR A 237 -10.04 5.46 -19.40
C TYR A 237 -9.94 3.96 -19.11
N SER A 238 -10.68 3.09 -19.81
CA SER A 238 -10.58 1.63 -19.65
C SER A 238 -9.20 1.07 -20.04
N ASP A 239 -8.56 1.63 -21.06
CA ASP A 239 -7.22 1.23 -21.50
C ASP A 239 -6.16 1.69 -20.49
N PHE A 240 -6.31 2.91 -19.97
CA PHE A 240 -5.49 3.40 -18.86
C PHE A 240 -5.71 2.56 -17.58
N GLU A 241 -6.96 2.29 -17.19
CA GLU A 241 -7.29 1.59 -15.95
C GLU A 241 -6.74 0.15 -15.97
N SER A 242 -6.88 -0.55 -17.10
CA SER A 242 -6.37 -1.91 -17.29
C SER A 242 -4.84 -2.00 -17.27
N ASN A 243 -4.12 -0.99 -17.77
CA ASN A 243 -2.65 -1.01 -17.87
C ASN A 243 -1.90 -0.32 -16.72
N VAL A 244 -2.52 0.62 -15.99
CA VAL A 244 -1.84 1.45 -14.96
C VAL A 244 -2.38 1.21 -13.54
N THR A 245 -3.59 0.68 -13.38
CA THR A 245 -4.20 0.39 -12.06
C THR A 245 -4.62 -1.06 -11.84
N ASN A 246 -5.05 -1.77 -12.89
CA ASN A 246 -5.48 -3.17 -12.83
C ASN A 246 -4.45 -4.14 -13.44
N MET A 247 -3.25 -3.66 -13.82
CA MET A 247 -2.19 -4.44 -14.48
C MET A 247 -1.81 -5.72 -13.73
N GLU A 248 -1.92 -5.70 -12.40
CA GLU A 248 -1.63 -6.83 -11.52
C GLU A 248 -2.77 -7.86 -11.44
N ARG A 249 -4.05 -7.48 -11.58
CA ARG A 249 -5.18 -8.42 -11.41
C ARG A 249 -5.23 -9.52 -12.47
N SER A 250 -4.58 -9.31 -13.62
CA SER A 250 -4.42 -10.32 -14.67
C SER A 250 -3.24 -11.25 -14.41
N GLN A 251 -2.10 -10.71 -13.94
CA GLN A 251 -0.90 -11.50 -13.61
C GLN A 251 -1.01 -12.23 -12.26
N SER A 252 -1.80 -11.71 -11.32
CA SER A 252 -2.17 -12.38 -10.04
C SER A 252 -3.21 -13.49 -10.24
N SER A 253 -3.26 -14.09 -11.42
CA SER A 253 -4.00 -15.33 -11.68
C SER A 253 -3.20 -16.51 -11.11
N PHE A 254 -3.14 -16.57 -9.77
CA PHE A 254 -2.35 -17.52 -8.97
C PHE A 254 -2.58 -18.97 -9.40
N SER A 255 -1.75 -19.45 -10.32
CA SER A 255 -1.74 -20.81 -10.80
C SER A 255 -0.95 -21.69 -9.83
N PHE A 256 -1.47 -22.91 -9.62
CA PHE A 256 -0.85 -24.03 -8.89
C PHE A 256 0.14 -23.69 -7.74
N GLY A 257 -0.34 -22.99 -6.70
CA GLY A 257 0.40 -22.83 -5.44
C GLY A 257 0.98 -21.43 -5.17
N PHE A 258 0.28 -20.37 -5.59
CA PHE A 258 0.47 -18.97 -5.20
C PHE A 258 1.84 -18.31 -5.50
N SER A 259 2.84 -19.03 -5.99
CA SER A 259 4.15 -18.46 -6.33
C SER A 259 4.12 -17.57 -7.56
N ILE A 260 4.75 -16.39 -7.48
CA ILE A 260 4.93 -15.49 -8.62
C ILE A 260 6.40 -15.62 -9.10
N PRO A 261 6.67 -16.27 -10.25
CA PRO A 261 8.03 -16.66 -10.64
C PRO A 261 8.89 -15.51 -11.19
N LYS A 262 8.27 -14.37 -11.54
CA LYS A 262 8.93 -13.18 -12.12
C LYS A 262 8.92 -12.02 -11.13
N VAL A 263 9.86 -11.10 -11.30
CA VAL A 263 9.81 -9.78 -10.66
C VAL A 263 8.62 -9.00 -11.25
N PHE A 264 7.77 -8.45 -10.39
CA PHE A 264 6.58 -7.66 -10.70
C PHE A 264 6.54 -6.38 -9.85
N GLU A 265 5.58 -5.50 -10.08
CA GLU A 265 5.40 -4.26 -9.34
C GLU A 265 4.28 -4.38 -8.30
N LEU A 266 4.43 -3.71 -7.15
CA LEU A 266 3.31 -3.51 -6.23
C LEU A 266 2.53 -2.26 -6.64
N GLY A 267 1.24 -2.46 -6.92
CA GLY A 267 0.35 -1.43 -7.45
C GLY A 267 -0.29 -0.53 -6.40
N VAL A 268 -1.36 0.13 -6.82
CA VAL A 268 -2.04 1.14 -6.00
C VAL A 268 -2.75 0.48 -4.82
N ASN A 269 -2.11 0.54 -3.64
CA ASN A 269 -2.75 0.18 -2.39
C ASN A 269 -3.92 1.14 -2.10
N MET A 270 -5.14 0.69 -2.41
CA MET A 270 -6.38 1.46 -2.28
C MET A 270 -6.81 1.67 -0.82
N GLN A 271 -6.15 1.04 0.15
CA GLN A 271 -6.38 1.32 1.57
C GLN A 271 -5.61 2.56 2.04
N THR A 272 -4.49 2.93 1.39
CA THR A 272 -3.71 4.14 1.72
C THR A 272 -4.36 5.44 1.22
N ASP A 273 -4.15 6.54 1.94
CA ASP A 273 -4.60 7.89 1.57
C ASP A 273 -4.15 8.30 0.15
N ASN A 274 -2.88 8.08 -0.20
CA ASN A 274 -2.35 8.46 -1.50
C ASN A 274 -2.96 7.63 -2.63
N GLY A 275 -3.19 6.33 -2.41
CA GLY A 275 -3.92 5.47 -3.35
C GLY A 275 -5.38 5.91 -3.53
N GLN A 276 -6.09 6.18 -2.43
CA GLN A 276 -7.47 6.70 -2.47
C GLN A 276 -7.56 8.04 -3.22
N ARG A 277 -6.65 8.98 -2.96
CA ARG A 277 -6.59 10.29 -3.65
C ARG A 277 -6.32 10.15 -5.15
N PHE A 278 -5.42 9.25 -5.54
CA PHE A 278 -5.11 8.94 -6.95
C PHE A 278 -6.33 8.39 -7.68
N VAL A 279 -6.94 7.32 -7.14
CA VAL A 279 -8.15 6.68 -7.72
C VAL A 279 -9.30 7.69 -7.82
N LYS A 280 -9.55 8.46 -6.76
CA LYS A 280 -10.59 9.51 -6.71
C LYS A 280 -10.41 10.59 -7.79
N ARG A 281 -9.15 10.96 -8.12
CA ARG A 281 -8.88 11.91 -9.21
C ARG A 281 -9.17 11.31 -10.57
N ILE A 282 -8.65 10.12 -10.89
CA ILE A 282 -8.73 9.59 -12.27
C ILE A 282 -10.11 9.00 -12.59
N LYS A 283 -10.79 8.30 -11.66
CA LYS A 283 -12.10 7.66 -11.91
C LYS A 283 -13.20 8.67 -12.32
N ARG A 284 -13.00 9.99 -12.11
CA ARG A 284 -13.91 11.07 -12.56
C ARG A 284 -14.07 11.13 -14.09
N PHE A 285 -13.10 10.56 -14.80
CA PHE A 285 -12.97 10.51 -16.25
C PHE A 285 -13.38 9.16 -16.87
N SER A 286 -14.02 8.28 -16.10
CA SER A 286 -14.46 6.96 -16.59
C SER A 286 -15.44 7.04 -17.77
N HIS A 287 -16.22 8.12 -17.83
CA HIS A 287 -17.26 8.36 -18.83
C HIS A 287 -17.18 9.76 -19.44
N THR A 288 -15.98 10.33 -19.49
CA THR A 288 -15.68 11.54 -20.27
C THR A 288 -14.98 11.14 -21.57
N ARG A 289 -15.12 11.96 -22.61
CA ARG A 289 -14.46 11.74 -23.90
C ARG A 289 -13.01 12.24 -23.83
N SER A 290 -12.22 11.62 -22.95
CA SER A 290 -10.88 12.08 -22.58
C SER A 290 -9.83 11.05 -22.97
N LYS A 291 -8.74 11.50 -23.57
CA LYS A 291 -7.55 10.69 -23.86
C LYS A 291 -6.52 10.88 -22.75
N PHE A 292 -5.73 9.84 -22.47
CA PHE A 292 -4.75 9.86 -21.38
C PHE A 292 -3.35 9.70 -21.93
N LEU A 293 -2.46 10.63 -21.58
CA LEU A 293 -1.04 10.51 -21.84
C LEU A 293 -0.33 10.28 -20.50
N HIS A 294 0.16 9.07 -20.31
CA HIS A 294 0.87 8.63 -19.12
C HIS A 294 2.37 8.68 -19.37
N ALA A 295 3.09 9.37 -18.50
CA ALA A 295 4.53 9.48 -18.55
C ALA A 295 5.15 8.91 -17.28
N ARG A 296 6.17 8.08 -17.43
CA ARG A 296 6.83 7.40 -16.31
C ARG A 296 8.34 7.32 -16.48
N SER A 297 9.09 7.61 -15.42
CA SER A 297 10.54 7.39 -15.33
C SER A 297 10.88 6.56 -14.09
N ASP A 298 11.58 5.45 -14.31
CA ASP A 298 12.07 4.54 -13.27
C ASP A 298 13.55 4.85 -12.97
N LEU A 299 13.86 5.27 -11.75
CA LEU A 299 15.23 5.38 -11.27
C LEU A 299 15.56 4.15 -10.41
N VAL A 300 16.55 3.35 -10.83
CA VAL A 300 17.01 2.19 -10.04
C VAL A 300 18.28 2.54 -9.29
N VAL A 301 18.25 2.35 -7.97
CA VAL A 301 19.38 2.63 -7.05
C VAL A 301 20.07 1.37 -6.57
N ALA A 302 19.33 0.28 -6.32
CA ALA A 302 19.92 -0.98 -5.89
C ALA A 302 19.09 -2.21 -6.30
N ARG A 303 19.73 -3.38 -6.30
CA ARG A 303 19.07 -4.69 -6.41
C ARG A 303 19.38 -5.54 -5.18
N TYR A 304 18.35 -6.21 -4.68
CA TYR A 304 18.37 -7.02 -3.48
C TYR A 304 18.09 -8.49 -3.81
N ALA A 305 18.80 -9.42 -3.17
CA ALA A 305 18.51 -10.84 -3.20
C ALA A 305 18.64 -11.46 -1.80
N LEU A 306 17.59 -12.17 -1.38
CA LEU A 306 17.53 -12.99 -0.17
C LEU A 306 18.22 -14.35 -0.41
N LYS A 307 18.88 -14.89 0.62
CA LYS A 307 19.42 -16.27 0.59
C LYS A 307 18.33 -17.30 0.30
N SER A 308 18.63 -18.22 -0.62
CA SER A 308 17.72 -19.32 -0.99
C SER A 308 17.41 -20.31 0.16
N ARG A 309 18.33 -20.52 1.11
CA ARG A 309 18.20 -21.49 2.21
C ARG A 309 18.88 -21.00 3.49
N GLY A 310 18.51 -21.60 4.63
CA GLY A 310 19.09 -21.27 5.94
C GLY A 310 18.78 -19.85 6.38
N ARG A 311 17.54 -19.39 6.17
CA ARG A 311 17.07 -18.03 6.48
C ARG A 311 16.73 -17.93 7.98
N MET A 312 17.16 -16.87 8.66
CA MET A 312 16.75 -16.58 10.03
C MET A 312 15.37 -15.90 10.03
N LEU A 313 14.39 -16.53 10.68
CA LEU A 313 13.04 -15.98 10.83
C LEU A 313 13.01 -14.93 11.95
N HIS A 314 12.14 -13.92 11.80
CA HIS A 314 11.89 -12.96 12.87
C HIS A 314 11.32 -13.67 14.09
N HIS A 315 11.70 -13.24 15.30
CA HIS A 315 11.37 -13.99 16.53
C HIS A 315 9.86 -14.02 16.80
N GLU A 316 9.13 -12.94 16.52
CA GLU A 316 7.67 -12.88 16.67
C GLU A 316 6.96 -13.84 15.72
N PHE A 317 7.36 -13.84 14.44
CA PHE A 317 6.84 -14.75 13.43
C PHE A 317 7.14 -16.22 13.79
N LEU A 318 8.36 -16.53 14.24
CA LEU A 318 8.73 -17.86 14.73
C LEU A 318 7.90 -18.30 15.96
N GLN A 319 7.64 -17.39 16.91
CA GLN A 319 6.77 -17.67 18.04
C GLN A 319 5.32 -17.94 17.60
N ARG A 320 4.78 -17.15 16.65
CA ARG A 320 3.43 -17.35 16.12
C ARG A 320 3.33 -18.68 15.36
N LEU A 321 4.29 -19.02 14.49
CA LEU A 321 4.36 -20.33 13.82
C LEU A 321 4.35 -21.51 14.81
N ARG A 322 5.00 -21.38 15.97
CA ARG A 322 5.02 -22.40 17.04
C ARG A 322 3.74 -22.46 17.90
N ARG A 323 2.88 -21.44 17.82
CA ARG A 323 1.56 -21.39 18.48
C ARG A 323 0.42 -21.88 17.58
N LEU A 324 0.66 -22.07 16.29
CA LEU A 324 -0.34 -22.66 15.38
C LEU A 324 -0.72 -24.08 15.85
N PRO A 325 -2.00 -24.47 15.72
CA PRO A 325 -2.42 -25.84 15.96
C PRO A 325 -1.96 -26.80 14.85
N LEU A 326 -1.98 -28.09 15.16
CA LEU A 326 -1.86 -29.20 14.22
C LEU A 326 -3.21 -29.64 13.65
N GLU A 327 -4.30 -29.42 14.38
CA GLU A 327 -5.67 -29.53 13.89
C GLU A 327 -6.07 -28.24 13.13
N PHE A 328 -6.82 -28.35 12.03
CA PHE A 328 -7.11 -27.21 11.16
C PHE A 328 -8.14 -26.23 11.78
N GLY A 329 -7.64 -25.23 12.51
CA GLY A 329 -8.40 -24.06 12.96
C GLY A 329 -8.13 -22.83 12.07
N TYR A 330 -8.96 -22.56 11.07
CA TYR A 330 -8.74 -21.50 10.07
C TYR A 330 -8.39 -20.12 10.68
N ALA A 331 -9.07 -19.70 11.76
CA ALA A 331 -8.85 -18.40 12.38
C ALA A 331 -7.40 -18.13 12.83
N GLU A 332 -6.68 -19.12 13.36
CA GLU A 332 -5.28 -18.92 13.77
C GLU A 332 -4.34 -18.72 12.57
N TYR A 333 -4.65 -19.32 11.41
CA TYR A 333 -3.94 -19.08 10.15
C TYR A 333 -4.37 -17.76 9.48
N ARG A 334 -5.65 -17.39 9.59
CA ARG A 334 -6.18 -16.10 9.15
C ARG A 334 -5.46 -14.95 9.86
N ASP A 335 -5.34 -15.01 11.18
CA ASP A 335 -4.68 -13.96 11.94
C ASP A 335 -3.16 -13.93 11.67
N LEU A 336 -2.54 -15.08 11.39
CA LEU A 336 -1.16 -15.10 10.88
C LEU A 336 -1.03 -14.32 9.55
N PHE A 337 -1.98 -14.46 8.62
CA PHE A 337 -1.98 -13.73 7.35
C PHE A 337 -2.42 -12.26 7.47
N ARG A 338 -3.22 -11.91 8.49
CA ARG A 338 -3.52 -10.51 8.84
C ARG A 338 -2.29 -9.81 9.44
N ASP A 339 -1.54 -10.48 10.32
CA ASP A 339 -0.40 -9.88 11.03
C ASP A 339 0.91 -9.89 10.22
N PHE A 340 1.12 -10.89 9.34
CA PHE A 340 2.39 -11.12 8.62
C PHE A 340 2.22 -11.23 7.09
N GLY A 341 1.05 -10.88 6.55
CA GLY A 341 0.78 -10.95 5.12
C GLY A 341 0.78 -12.38 4.58
N THR A 342 0.81 -12.52 3.25
CA THR A 342 0.62 -13.82 2.57
C THR A 342 1.88 -14.34 1.90
N HIS A 343 2.86 -13.46 1.65
CA HIS A 343 4.10 -13.73 0.93
C HIS A 343 5.29 -13.02 1.60
N PHE A 344 6.51 -13.30 1.16
CA PHE A 344 7.74 -12.58 1.55
C PHE A 344 8.62 -12.28 0.33
N VAL A 345 9.47 -11.25 0.45
CA VAL A 345 10.31 -10.75 -0.66
C VAL A 345 11.57 -11.60 -0.83
N THR A 346 11.79 -12.16 -2.02
CA THR A 346 13.00 -12.92 -2.36
C THR A 346 14.00 -12.13 -3.21
N GLU A 347 13.52 -11.40 -4.20
CA GLU A 347 14.30 -10.44 -5.00
C GLU A 347 13.57 -9.10 -5.00
N ALA A 348 14.31 -7.99 -5.04
CA ALA A 348 13.70 -6.67 -5.14
C ALA A 348 14.57 -5.67 -5.91
N VAL A 349 13.90 -4.69 -6.49
CA VAL A 349 14.50 -3.51 -7.13
C VAL A 349 14.15 -2.30 -6.25
N LEU A 350 15.17 -1.61 -5.78
CA LEU A 350 15.07 -0.40 -4.96
C LEU A 350 15.37 0.84 -5.80
N GLY A 351 14.66 1.93 -5.52
CA GLY A 351 14.88 3.21 -6.19
C GLY A 351 13.64 4.10 -6.10
N GLY A 352 13.21 4.65 -7.22
CA GLY A 352 12.06 5.53 -7.28
C GLY A 352 11.33 5.45 -8.61
N VAL A 353 10.05 5.85 -8.59
CA VAL A 353 9.24 6.04 -9.80
C VAL A 353 8.66 7.45 -9.74
N TYR A 354 8.98 8.26 -10.74
CA TYR A 354 8.28 9.52 -11.01
C TYR A 354 7.34 9.28 -12.18
N GLU A 355 6.05 9.51 -11.98
CA GLU A 355 5.04 9.35 -13.02
C GLU A 355 3.98 10.46 -12.94
N TYR A 356 3.47 10.85 -14.10
CA TYR A 356 2.33 11.74 -14.19
C TYR A 356 1.41 11.32 -15.34
N THR A 357 0.15 11.69 -15.25
CA THR A 357 -0.84 11.48 -16.31
C THR A 357 -1.49 12.80 -16.66
N LEU A 358 -1.35 13.21 -17.91
CA LEU A 358 -2.11 14.30 -18.51
C LEU A 358 -3.44 13.72 -19.01
N VAL A 359 -4.54 14.37 -18.65
CA VAL A 359 -5.88 14.04 -19.14
C VAL A 359 -6.31 15.11 -20.12
N VAL A 360 -6.59 14.72 -21.36
CA VAL A 360 -6.84 15.60 -22.50
C VAL A 360 -8.29 15.46 -22.94
N ASP A 361 -9.05 16.54 -22.96
CA ASP A 361 -10.42 16.57 -23.47
C ASP A 361 -10.37 16.44 -25.00
N GLN A 362 -10.93 15.35 -25.55
CA GLN A 362 -10.90 15.10 -26.99
C GLN A 362 -11.74 16.14 -27.76
N GLU A 363 -12.83 16.65 -27.19
CA GLU A 363 -13.64 17.67 -27.84
C GLU A 363 -12.99 19.05 -27.83
N ALA A 364 -12.25 19.40 -26.76
CA ALA A 364 -11.46 20.62 -26.73
C ALA A 364 -10.30 20.54 -27.73
N LEU A 365 -9.63 19.39 -27.80
CA LEU A 365 -8.56 19.11 -28.77
C LEU A 365 -9.07 19.17 -30.22
N GLU A 366 -10.20 18.53 -30.54
CA GLU A 366 -10.85 18.55 -31.86
C GLU A 366 -11.37 19.94 -32.28
N LYS A 367 -11.47 20.90 -31.35
CA LYS A 367 -11.83 22.30 -31.60
C LYS A 367 -10.60 23.23 -31.58
N SER A 368 -9.39 22.68 -31.49
CA SER A 368 -8.13 23.42 -31.41
C SER A 368 -7.23 23.16 -32.62
N ASP A 369 -6.23 24.02 -32.83
CA ASP A 369 -5.20 23.85 -33.87
C ASP A 369 -4.13 22.79 -33.52
N PHE A 370 -4.31 22.02 -32.43
CA PHE A 370 -3.33 21.06 -31.92
C PHE A 370 -3.82 19.61 -32.04
N SER A 371 -2.93 18.70 -32.44
CA SER A 371 -3.18 17.26 -32.39
C SER A 371 -2.68 16.64 -31.08
N LEU A 372 -3.13 15.42 -30.77
CA LEU A 372 -2.59 14.68 -29.61
C LEU A 372 -1.08 14.41 -29.76
N LYS A 373 -0.60 14.23 -30.99
CA LYS A 373 0.82 14.08 -31.27
C LYS A 373 1.62 15.33 -30.88
N ASP A 374 1.06 16.53 -31.11
CA ASP A 374 1.70 17.77 -30.68
C ASP A 374 1.77 17.84 -29.15
N VAL A 375 0.72 17.44 -28.43
CA VAL A 375 0.74 17.33 -26.96
C VAL A 375 1.79 16.30 -26.49
N HIS A 376 1.91 15.15 -27.16
CA HIS A 376 2.90 14.12 -26.85
C HIS A 376 4.34 14.59 -27.08
N ASP A 377 4.64 15.10 -28.29
CA ASP A 377 5.98 15.56 -28.62
C ASP A 377 6.35 16.83 -27.84
N CYS A 378 5.36 17.64 -27.44
CA CYS A 378 5.55 18.78 -26.55
C CYS A 378 5.93 18.36 -25.12
N ALA A 379 5.18 17.41 -24.54
CA ALA A 379 5.54 16.82 -23.27
C ALA A 379 6.98 16.28 -23.36
N LYS A 380 7.27 15.43 -24.35
CA LYS A 380 8.59 14.84 -24.61
C LYS A 380 9.73 15.86 -24.75
N ALA A 381 9.46 17.06 -25.26
CA ALA A 381 10.42 18.15 -25.36
C ALA A 381 10.63 18.88 -24.02
N GLY A 382 9.55 19.15 -23.27
CA GLY A 382 9.59 19.91 -22.02
C GLY A 382 10.53 19.35 -20.94
N PHE A 383 10.68 18.02 -20.87
CA PHE A 383 11.54 17.36 -19.86
C PHE A 383 13.04 17.38 -20.18
N ARG A 384 13.46 17.84 -21.37
CA ARG A 384 14.87 17.84 -21.80
C ARG A 384 15.49 19.23 -21.77
N VAL A 385 15.39 19.89 -20.60
CA VAL A 385 15.95 21.22 -20.36
C VAL A 385 17.49 21.19 -20.38
N GLY A 386 18.08 22.12 -21.14
CA GLY A 386 19.51 22.22 -21.39
C GLY A 386 19.79 22.82 -22.77
N ALA A 387 21.04 23.16 -23.11
CA ALA A 387 21.38 23.92 -24.31
C ALA A 387 20.95 23.28 -25.67
N ALA A 388 20.57 22.00 -25.68
CA ALA A 388 19.98 21.32 -26.83
C ALA A 388 18.53 21.76 -27.16
N PHE A 389 17.87 22.55 -26.30
CA PHE A 389 16.44 22.89 -26.35
C PHE A 389 15.94 23.25 -27.75
N LYS A 390 16.58 24.24 -28.40
CA LYS A 390 16.15 24.74 -29.72
C LYS A 390 16.39 23.75 -30.86
N ALA A 391 17.35 22.84 -30.71
CA ALA A 391 17.65 21.78 -31.67
C ALA A 391 16.75 20.54 -31.52
N LEU A 392 16.11 20.35 -30.36
CA LEU A 392 15.18 19.24 -30.15
C LEU A 392 13.83 19.48 -30.84
N TYR A 393 13.28 20.68 -30.74
CA TYR A 393 12.06 21.10 -31.45
C TYR A 393 12.20 20.92 -32.97
N LEU A 394 13.31 21.39 -33.54
CA LEU A 394 13.65 21.21 -34.96
C LEU A 394 13.80 19.74 -35.40
N ARG A 395 13.98 18.79 -34.46
CA ARG A 395 14.04 17.35 -34.74
C ARG A 395 12.71 16.62 -34.56
N LEU A 396 11.79 17.16 -33.76
CA LEU A 396 10.45 16.63 -33.55
C LEU A 396 9.43 17.23 -34.55
N GLY A 397 9.71 18.41 -35.10
CA GLY A 397 8.85 19.10 -36.08
C GLY A 397 7.79 20.02 -35.47
N VAL A 398 7.82 20.22 -34.15
CA VAL A 398 6.88 21.06 -33.38
C VAL A 398 7.50 22.45 -33.14
N SER A 399 6.71 23.53 -33.19
CA SER A 399 7.21 24.87 -32.88
C SER A 399 7.35 25.10 -31.36
N MET A 400 8.39 25.85 -30.98
CA MET A 400 8.63 26.22 -29.57
C MET A 400 7.48 27.06 -29.00
N GLU A 401 6.91 27.95 -29.80
CA GLU A 401 5.79 28.84 -29.42
C GLU A 401 4.47 28.07 -29.26
N GLN A 402 4.20 27.09 -30.13
CA GLN A 402 3.07 26.15 -29.97
C GLN A 402 3.19 25.39 -28.64
N CYS A 403 4.40 24.97 -28.29
CA CYS A 403 4.63 24.28 -27.03
C CYS A 403 4.47 25.17 -25.80
N GLU A 404 5.01 26.39 -25.82
CA GLU A 404 4.82 27.33 -24.73
C GLU A 404 3.33 27.67 -24.52
N ALA A 405 2.50 27.68 -25.57
CA ALA A 405 1.06 27.79 -25.45
C ALA A 405 0.41 26.58 -24.74
N ILE A 406 0.74 25.35 -25.16
CA ILE A 406 0.25 24.09 -24.54
C ILE A 406 0.68 23.99 -23.07
N LEU A 407 1.96 24.26 -22.77
CA LEU A 407 2.52 24.22 -21.42
C LEU A 407 1.90 25.30 -20.51
N LYS A 408 1.53 26.45 -21.07
CA LYS A 408 0.86 27.53 -20.33
C LYS A 408 -0.57 27.15 -19.93
N GLU A 409 -1.30 26.38 -20.75
CA GLU A 409 -2.59 25.79 -20.36
C GLU A 409 -2.47 24.81 -19.17
N MET A 410 -1.36 24.06 -19.07
CA MET A 410 -1.16 23.10 -17.96
C MET A 410 -1.01 23.78 -16.60
N SER A 411 -0.40 24.97 -16.55
CA SER A 411 -0.22 25.73 -15.31
C SER A 411 -1.51 26.42 -14.83
N ASP A 412 -2.34 26.90 -15.76
CA ASP A 412 -3.49 27.76 -15.45
C ASP A 412 -4.80 26.96 -15.22
N ARG A 413 -4.78 26.13 -14.17
CA ARG A 413 -5.81 25.14 -13.75
C ARG A 413 -7.22 25.70 -13.47
N LYS A 414 -7.52 26.95 -13.80
CA LYS A 414 -8.81 27.63 -13.59
C LYS A 414 -9.51 28.02 -14.88
N LYS A 415 -8.85 27.90 -16.03
CA LYS A 415 -9.40 28.26 -17.34
C LYS A 415 -10.56 27.31 -17.71
N LYS A 416 -11.68 27.86 -18.18
CA LYS A 416 -12.73 27.04 -18.83
C LYS A 416 -12.29 26.71 -20.25
N ASN A 417 -12.61 25.51 -20.71
CA ASN A 417 -12.29 25.01 -22.06
C ASN A 417 -10.77 24.94 -22.35
N SER A 418 -9.96 24.61 -21.35
CA SER A 418 -8.58 24.17 -21.59
C SER A 418 -8.58 22.81 -22.31
N ILE A 419 -7.56 22.54 -23.11
CA ILE A 419 -7.37 21.24 -23.78
C ILE A 419 -7.08 20.12 -22.76
N ILE A 420 -6.58 20.50 -21.57
CA ILE A 420 -6.13 19.59 -20.51
C ILE A 420 -7.04 19.75 -19.29
N GLU A 421 -7.59 18.63 -18.80
CA GLU A 421 -8.56 18.56 -17.69
C GLU A 421 -7.93 18.26 -16.31
N ASP A 422 -6.75 17.64 -16.30
CA ASP A 422 -5.97 17.34 -15.08
C ASP A 422 -4.49 17.05 -15.39
N LEU A 423 -3.67 17.22 -14.36
CA LEU A 423 -2.31 16.70 -14.27
C LEU A 423 -2.24 15.88 -12.96
N VAL A 424 -2.31 14.56 -13.09
CA VAL A 424 -2.30 13.64 -11.94
C VAL A 424 -0.92 13.04 -11.77
N VAL A 425 -0.19 13.52 -10.76
CA VAL A 425 1.20 13.12 -10.46
C VAL A 425 1.24 12.10 -9.31
N ARG A 426 2.13 11.12 -9.41
CA ARG A 426 2.43 10.12 -8.36
C ARG A 426 3.94 9.91 -8.30
N VAL A 427 4.50 10.00 -7.10
CA VAL A 427 5.95 9.85 -6.88
C VAL A 427 6.19 8.79 -5.79
N ARG A 428 7.15 7.90 -6.02
CA ARG A 428 7.67 6.89 -5.09
C ARG A 428 9.18 7.02 -4.98
N GLY A 429 9.71 6.85 -3.77
CA GLY A 429 11.11 7.12 -3.43
C GLY A 429 11.44 8.62 -3.39
N GLY A 430 12.49 8.98 -2.63
CA GLY A 430 13.00 10.35 -2.55
C GLY A 430 12.06 11.36 -1.89
N ALA A 431 11.26 10.91 -0.93
CA ALA A 431 10.24 11.74 -0.28
C ALA A 431 10.85 12.83 0.63
N SER A 432 11.12 13.99 0.05
CA SER A 432 11.12 15.27 0.78
C SER A 432 9.78 15.97 0.58
N GLU A 433 9.32 16.71 1.59
CA GLU A 433 8.08 17.51 1.49
C GLU A 433 8.16 18.56 0.37
N TYR A 434 9.37 19.07 0.12
CA TYR A 434 9.67 20.03 -0.95
C TYR A 434 9.49 19.44 -2.35
N VAL A 435 10.15 18.31 -2.66
CA VAL A 435 10.06 17.65 -3.98
C VAL A 435 8.61 17.21 -4.25
N THR A 436 7.92 16.66 -3.25
CA THR A 436 6.51 16.27 -3.41
C THR A 436 5.58 17.48 -3.59
N ALA A 437 5.82 18.60 -2.90
CA ALA A 437 5.03 19.82 -3.04
C ALA A 437 5.23 20.51 -4.41
N LEU A 438 6.41 20.42 -5.03
CA LEU A 438 6.65 20.90 -6.39
C LEU A 438 6.05 19.98 -7.44
N ALA A 439 6.23 18.66 -7.29
CA ALA A 439 5.64 17.65 -8.17
C ALA A 439 4.10 17.74 -8.27
N TYR A 440 3.41 18.29 -7.27
CA TYR A 440 1.95 18.52 -7.32
C TYR A 440 1.51 19.88 -7.90
N LYS A 441 2.44 20.79 -8.22
CA LYS A 441 2.16 22.12 -8.77
C LYS A 441 2.45 22.21 -10.27
N ASP A 442 3.62 21.76 -10.69
CA ASP A 442 4.13 22.01 -12.04
C ASP A 442 4.60 20.70 -12.71
N LEU A 443 4.85 20.75 -14.02
CA LEU A 443 5.54 19.64 -14.70
C LEU A 443 6.98 19.51 -14.18
N PRO A 444 7.55 18.28 -14.09
CA PRO A 444 8.91 18.11 -13.60
C PRO A 444 9.94 18.83 -14.48
N THR A 445 10.77 19.66 -13.85
CA THR A 445 11.94 20.28 -14.49
C THR A 445 13.16 19.36 -14.40
N ALA A 446 14.19 19.62 -15.21
CA ALA A 446 15.44 18.87 -15.12
C ALA A 446 16.10 18.99 -13.73
N ASP A 447 15.97 20.14 -13.08
CA ASP A 447 16.52 20.39 -11.74
C ASP A 447 15.73 19.61 -10.68
N LEU A 448 14.39 19.63 -10.73
CA LEU A 448 13.54 18.84 -9.82
C LEU A 448 13.80 17.33 -9.97
N MET A 449 14.06 16.85 -11.19
CA MET A 449 14.40 15.44 -11.43
C MET A 449 15.79 15.07 -10.88
N GLN A 450 16.75 16.01 -10.84
CA GLN A 450 18.03 15.81 -10.17
C GLN A 450 17.88 15.80 -8.65
N GLU A 451 17.19 16.79 -8.06
CA GLU A 451 16.89 16.84 -6.61
C GLU A 451 16.13 15.59 -6.15
N TRP A 452 15.15 15.13 -6.94
CA TRP A 452 14.43 13.90 -6.68
C TRP A 452 15.37 12.68 -6.75
N GLY A 453 16.22 12.59 -7.77
CA GLY A 453 17.14 11.46 -7.92
C GLY A 453 18.16 11.35 -6.79
N ASP A 454 18.71 12.47 -6.34
CA ASP A 454 19.57 12.53 -5.16
C ASP A 454 18.81 12.14 -3.88
N ALA A 455 17.56 12.59 -3.72
CA ALA A 455 16.72 12.17 -2.60
C ALA A 455 16.40 10.66 -2.64
N VAL A 456 16.12 10.09 -3.81
CA VAL A 456 15.89 8.64 -4.03
C VAL A 456 17.13 7.83 -3.69
N GLN A 457 18.34 8.37 -3.91
CA GLN A 457 19.60 7.71 -3.58
C GLN A 457 19.80 7.49 -2.07
N TYR A 458 19.25 8.35 -1.21
CA TYR A 458 19.29 8.17 0.25
C TYR A 458 18.00 7.60 0.86
N ASN A 459 16.86 7.78 0.19
CA ASN A 459 15.55 7.26 0.61
C ASN A 459 14.84 6.50 -0.54
N PRO A 460 15.37 5.34 -0.97
CA PRO A 460 14.77 4.52 -2.02
C PRO A 460 13.55 3.75 -1.51
N ASP A 461 12.54 3.63 -2.36
CA ASP A 461 11.35 2.81 -2.18
C ASP A 461 11.50 1.44 -2.90
N ILE A 462 10.66 0.48 -2.55
CA ILE A 462 10.62 -0.85 -3.16
C ILE A 462 9.73 -0.78 -4.41
N ILE A 463 10.36 -0.51 -5.55
CA ILE A 463 9.62 -0.28 -6.80
C ILE A 463 9.13 -1.58 -7.45
N LYS A 464 9.87 -2.70 -7.33
CA LYS A 464 9.52 -4.02 -7.90
C LYS A 464 10.01 -5.15 -7.00
N ILE A 465 9.23 -6.23 -6.87
CA ILE A 465 9.54 -7.41 -6.02
C ILE A 465 9.34 -8.72 -6.77
N LYS A 466 9.97 -9.78 -6.27
CA LYS A 466 9.59 -11.18 -6.47
C LYS A 466 9.16 -11.75 -5.11
N ALA A 467 8.07 -12.50 -5.10
CA ALA A 467 7.39 -12.89 -3.87
C ALA A 467 7.19 -14.42 -3.81
N GLU A 468 7.62 -15.03 -2.71
CA GLU A 468 7.34 -16.44 -2.38
C GLU A 468 6.25 -16.53 -1.31
N PRO A 469 5.33 -17.52 -1.36
CA PRO A 469 4.28 -17.66 -0.36
C PRO A 469 4.84 -17.97 1.03
N LEU A 470 4.22 -17.40 2.08
CA LEU A 470 4.75 -17.40 3.44
C LEU A 470 5.01 -18.80 4.02
N TYR A 471 4.27 -19.82 3.55
CA TYR A 471 4.51 -21.21 3.96
C TYR A 471 5.88 -21.77 3.53
N GLU A 472 6.58 -21.19 2.56
CA GLU A 472 7.93 -21.64 2.19
C GLU A 472 9.03 -21.15 3.15
N LEU A 473 8.70 -20.30 4.13
CA LEU A 473 9.54 -20.03 5.30
C LEU A 473 9.47 -21.13 6.38
N VAL A 474 8.41 -21.95 6.41
CA VAL A 474 8.22 -22.97 7.46
C VAL A 474 9.13 -24.18 7.20
N THR A 475 10.22 -24.32 7.96
CA THR A 475 11.14 -25.47 7.83
C THR A 475 11.01 -26.45 8.99
N SER A 476 11.44 -27.70 8.76
CA SER A 476 11.54 -28.75 9.80
C SER A 476 12.64 -28.49 10.84
N ALA A 477 13.54 -27.52 10.60
CA ALA A 477 14.51 -27.05 11.59
C ALA A 477 13.92 -26.02 12.56
N ASP A 478 12.79 -25.38 12.21
CA ASP A 478 12.14 -24.34 13.01
C ASP A 478 10.88 -24.84 13.73
N VAL A 479 10.14 -25.76 13.07
CA VAL A 479 8.81 -26.27 13.46
C VAL A 479 8.75 -27.79 13.26
N ALA A 480 8.45 -28.54 14.32
CA ALA A 480 8.52 -30.01 14.34
C ALA A 480 7.54 -30.72 13.38
N TYR A 481 6.40 -30.08 13.05
CA TYR A 481 5.34 -30.61 12.18
C TYR A 481 5.19 -29.78 10.89
N SER A 482 6.32 -29.31 10.33
CA SER A 482 6.35 -28.36 9.21
C SER A 482 5.51 -28.76 7.99
N SER A 483 5.38 -30.06 7.68
CA SER A 483 4.56 -30.56 6.57
C SER A 483 3.07 -30.27 6.75
N THR A 484 2.51 -30.63 7.92
CA THR A 484 1.11 -30.36 8.28
C THR A 484 0.84 -28.86 8.29
N VAL A 485 1.72 -28.06 8.92
CA VAL A 485 1.60 -26.60 8.96
C VAL A 485 1.62 -25.98 7.56
N LYS A 486 2.50 -26.43 6.65
CA LYS A 486 2.49 -25.98 5.24
C LYS A 486 1.19 -26.34 4.53
N GLN A 487 0.63 -27.54 4.73
CA GLN A 487 -0.65 -27.94 4.12
C GLN A 487 -1.82 -27.09 4.64
N HIS A 488 -1.86 -26.82 5.95
CA HIS A 488 -2.90 -25.99 6.56
C HIS A 488 -2.77 -24.52 6.16
N MET A 489 -1.56 -23.96 6.09
CA MET A 489 -1.35 -22.62 5.51
C MET A 489 -1.80 -22.54 4.04
N LYS A 490 -1.49 -23.56 3.21
CA LYS A 490 -1.96 -23.61 1.81
C LYS A 490 -3.48 -23.58 1.70
N ARG A 491 -4.18 -24.37 2.53
CA ARG A 491 -5.66 -24.37 2.59
C ARG A 491 -6.20 -23.03 3.09
N ALA A 492 -5.68 -22.53 4.21
CA ALA A 492 -6.12 -21.27 4.81
C ALA A 492 -5.91 -20.08 3.86
N LEU A 493 -4.89 -20.11 2.98
CA LEU A 493 -4.66 -19.06 1.99
C LEU A 493 -5.75 -19.04 0.89
N GLU A 494 -6.28 -20.21 0.47
CA GLU A 494 -7.45 -20.28 -0.45
C GLU A 494 -8.77 -19.85 0.23
N GLU A 495 -8.86 -19.92 1.54
CA GLU A 495 -10.02 -19.45 2.32
C GLU A 495 -9.89 -17.92 2.57
N PHE A 496 -8.71 -17.45 2.99
CA PHE A 496 -8.38 -16.04 3.23
C PHE A 496 -8.52 -15.17 1.98
N GLN A 497 -8.10 -15.65 0.80
CA GLN A 497 -8.27 -14.93 -0.48
C GLN A 497 -9.74 -14.55 -0.75
N LYS A 498 -10.71 -15.33 -0.25
CA LYS A 498 -12.14 -15.04 -0.39
C LYS A 498 -12.59 -14.00 0.63
N GLU A 499 -12.19 -14.16 1.89
CA GLU A 499 -12.57 -13.29 3.00
C GLU A 499 -12.07 -11.85 2.82
N VAL A 500 -10.86 -11.63 2.29
CA VAL A 500 -10.31 -10.28 2.08
C VAL A 500 -10.69 -9.63 0.74
N SER A 501 -11.52 -10.29 -0.07
CA SER A 501 -11.90 -9.78 -1.39
C SER A 501 -12.98 -8.70 -1.30
N SER A 502 -12.73 -7.52 -1.87
CA SER A 502 -13.71 -6.42 -1.90
C SER A 502 -14.97 -6.70 -2.72
N CYS A 503 -15.09 -7.87 -3.35
CA CYS A 503 -16.36 -8.35 -3.93
C CYS A 503 -17.46 -8.62 -2.89
N LEU A 504 -17.10 -8.73 -1.60
CA LEU A 504 -18.04 -8.87 -0.48
C LEU A 504 -18.75 -7.55 -0.13
N CYS A 505 -18.20 -6.42 -0.58
CA CYS A 505 -18.85 -5.12 -0.41
C CYS A 505 -20.10 -5.00 -1.29
N ALA A 506 -21.08 -4.26 -0.80
CA ALA A 506 -22.17 -3.76 -1.64
C ALA A 506 -21.63 -2.69 -2.61
N PRO A 507 -22.29 -2.47 -3.77
CA PRO A 507 -21.77 -1.57 -4.78
C PRO A 507 -21.92 -0.11 -4.35
N CYS A 508 -20.86 0.68 -4.52
CA CYS A 508 -20.95 2.13 -4.41
C CYS A 508 -21.64 2.69 -5.66
N LEU A 509 -22.40 3.77 -5.50
CA LEU A 509 -23.00 4.50 -6.62
C LEU A 509 -21.94 5.36 -7.34
N GLY A 510 -22.29 5.96 -8.49
CA GLY A 510 -21.43 6.94 -9.17
C GLY A 510 -20.04 6.43 -9.57
N ASN A 511 -19.90 5.12 -9.81
CA ASN A 511 -18.62 4.42 -10.03
C ASN A 511 -17.60 4.59 -8.90
N GLY A 512 -18.08 4.75 -7.65
CA GLY A 512 -17.25 4.59 -6.47
C GLY A 512 -16.61 3.20 -6.42
N VAL A 513 -15.36 3.13 -5.97
CA VAL A 513 -14.66 1.85 -5.80
C VAL A 513 -14.81 1.39 -4.34
N PRO A 514 -15.46 0.25 -4.08
CA PRO A 514 -15.53 -0.31 -2.73
C PRO A 514 -14.17 -0.91 -2.32
N VAL A 515 -13.76 -0.63 -1.08
CA VAL A 515 -12.53 -1.18 -0.49
C VAL A 515 -12.83 -1.77 0.88
N LEU A 516 -12.61 -3.09 1.00
CA LEU A 516 -12.71 -3.81 2.27
C LEU A 516 -11.51 -3.48 3.17
N LYS A 517 -11.78 -3.20 4.44
CA LYS A 517 -10.81 -2.94 5.52
C LYS A 517 -11.24 -3.71 6.77
N GLY A 518 -10.73 -4.92 6.94
CA GLY A 518 -11.21 -5.84 7.98
C GLY A 518 -12.67 -6.22 7.75
N SER A 519 -13.56 -5.86 8.67
CA SER A 519 -15.00 -6.15 8.63
C SER A 519 -15.88 -5.00 8.12
N ARG A 520 -15.30 -3.93 7.55
CA ARG A 520 -16.04 -2.81 6.93
C ARG A 520 -15.64 -2.53 5.49
N CYS A 521 -16.54 -1.95 4.71
CA CYS A 521 -16.29 -1.45 3.37
C CYS A 521 -16.42 0.08 3.30
N ASP A 522 -15.35 0.74 2.86
CA ASP A 522 -15.32 2.19 2.59
C ASP A 522 -15.49 2.42 1.06
N CYS A 523 -16.23 3.45 0.63
CA CYS A 523 -16.39 3.80 -0.79
C CYS A 523 -15.46 4.93 -1.24
N ILE A 524 -14.57 4.67 -2.22
CA ILE A 524 -13.74 5.71 -2.85
C ILE A 524 -14.56 6.42 -3.92
N CYS A 525 -15.17 7.55 -3.57
CA CYS A 525 -15.98 8.35 -4.52
C CYS A 525 -15.12 9.17 -5.49
N PRO A 526 -15.40 9.16 -6.81
CA PRO A 526 -14.73 10.03 -7.77
C PRO A 526 -14.99 11.52 -7.49
N ASN A 527 -14.10 12.40 -7.94
CA ASN A 527 -14.34 13.84 -7.86
C ASN A 527 -15.62 14.23 -8.62
N GLY A 528 -16.47 15.06 -7.98
CA GLY A 528 -17.83 15.36 -8.46
C GLY A 528 -18.93 14.49 -7.84
N PHE A 529 -18.54 13.51 -7.01
CA PHE A 529 -19.45 12.70 -6.17
C PHE A 529 -19.11 12.89 -4.69
N GLN A 530 -20.16 12.89 -3.86
CA GLN A 530 -20.12 13.07 -2.41
C GLN A 530 -21.15 12.12 -1.76
N GLY A 531 -21.20 12.11 -0.42
CA GLY A 531 -22.04 11.18 0.34
C GLY A 531 -21.31 9.91 0.77
N GLN A 532 -22.02 9.01 1.44
CA GLN A 532 -21.44 7.81 2.07
C GLN A 532 -21.17 6.66 1.09
N GLY A 533 -21.97 6.58 0.03
CA GLY A 533 -21.86 5.62 -1.07
C GLY A 533 -21.75 6.30 -2.42
N CYS A 534 -21.32 7.56 -2.46
CA CYS A 534 -21.13 8.37 -3.66
C CYS A 534 -22.45 8.73 -4.39
N GLU A 535 -23.53 8.80 -3.62
CA GLU A 535 -24.91 9.06 -4.03
C GLU A 535 -25.18 10.52 -4.44
N ILE A 536 -24.42 11.48 -3.89
CA ILE A 536 -24.66 12.91 -4.11
C ILE A 536 -23.82 13.40 -5.31
N THR A 537 -24.48 13.79 -6.40
CA THR A 537 -23.82 14.42 -7.55
C THR A 537 -24.73 15.43 -8.27
N LEU A 538 -24.11 16.28 -9.10
CA LEU A 538 -24.80 17.17 -10.04
C LEU A 538 -24.97 16.55 -11.44
N ARG A 539 -24.30 15.42 -11.73
CA ARG A 539 -24.40 14.71 -13.02
C ARG A 539 -25.70 13.90 -13.07
N LYS A 540 -26.40 13.90 -14.22
CA LYS A 540 -27.59 13.08 -14.49
C LYS A 540 -27.23 11.90 -15.40
N ASN A 541 -28.00 10.81 -15.30
CA ASN A 541 -27.83 9.60 -16.10
C ASN A 541 -26.38 9.10 -16.13
N VAL A 542 -25.72 9.08 -14.97
CA VAL A 542 -24.34 8.61 -14.83
C VAL A 542 -24.25 7.14 -15.31
N PRO A 543 -23.32 6.81 -16.23
CA PRO A 543 -23.06 5.42 -16.60
C PRO A 543 -22.52 4.64 -15.41
N THR A 544 -23.05 3.43 -15.18
CA THR A 544 -22.61 2.55 -14.09
C THR A 544 -21.74 1.45 -14.68
N ASP A 545 -20.47 1.38 -14.27
CA ASP A 545 -19.55 0.33 -14.69
C ASP A 545 -19.90 -0.99 -13.99
N GLY A 546 -19.96 -2.08 -14.76
CA GLY A 546 -20.20 -3.42 -14.24
C GLY A 546 -19.01 -3.91 -13.41
N GLN A 547 -19.29 -4.44 -12.22
CA GLN A 547 -18.29 -5.11 -11.39
C GLN A 547 -18.71 -6.55 -11.03
N TRP A 548 -17.70 -7.41 -10.87
CA TRP A 548 -17.89 -8.82 -10.56
C TRP A 548 -18.40 -9.02 -9.13
N ASN A 549 -19.40 -9.88 -8.96
CA ASN A 549 -19.68 -10.48 -7.65
C ASN A 549 -18.56 -11.45 -7.24
N CYS A 550 -18.63 -11.96 -6.01
CA CYS A 550 -17.67 -12.96 -5.55
C CYS A 550 -17.79 -14.28 -6.33
N TRP A 551 -16.63 -14.92 -6.54
CA TRP A 551 -16.55 -16.27 -7.04
C TRP A 551 -17.37 -17.25 -6.20
N SER A 552 -18.09 -18.15 -6.88
CA SER A 552 -18.73 -19.30 -6.24
C SER A 552 -17.71 -20.18 -5.50
N SER A 553 -18.23 -21.03 -4.61
CA SER A 553 -17.52 -22.24 -4.20
C SER A 553 -17.07 -23.05 -5.42
N TRP A 554 -15.96 -23.77 -5.28
CA TRP A 554 -15.56 -24.78 -6.26
C TRP A 554 -16.59 -25.90 -6.33
N SER A 555 -16.83 -26.43 -7.53
CA SER A 555 -17.53 -27.69 -7.71
C SER A 555 -16.81 -28.84 -6.98
N PRO A 556 -17.50 -29.97 -6.71
CA PRO A 556 -16.83 -31.24 -6.50
C PRO A 556 -15.85 -31.55 -7.65
N CYS A 557 -14.82 -32.34 -7.37
CA CYS A 557 -13.91 -32.81 -8.41
C CYS A 557 -14.63 -33.80 -9.33
N SER A 558 -14.61 -33.54 -10.64
CA SER A 558 -15.24 -34.37 -11.67
C SER A 558 -14.34 -34.43 -12.90
N GLY A 559 -14.03 -35.63 -13.38
CA GLY A 559 -13.13 -35.82 -14.53
C GLY A 559 -11.72 -35.23 -14.35
N GLY A 560 -11.20 -35.16 -13.13
CA GLY A 560 -9.90 -34.52 -12.82
C GLY A 560 -9.93 -32.99 -12.78
N HIS A 561 -11.13 -32.38 -12.78
CA HIS A 561 -11.30 -30.93 -12.78
C HIS A 561 -12.36 -30.45 -11.78
N LYS A 562 -12.16 -29.22 -11.28
CA LYS A 562 -13.14 -28.46 -10.50
C LYS A 562 -13.33 -27.07 -11.10
N THR A 563 -14.55 -26.55 -11.08
CA THR A 563 -14.92 -25.26 -11.69
C THR A 563 -15.49 -24.29 -10.65
N ARG A 564 -15.38 -22.98 -10.93
CA ARG A 564 -16.10 -21.93 -10.20
C ARG A 564 -16.53 -20.82 -11.16
N GLN A 565 -17.58 -20.09 -10.80
CA GLN A 565 -18.20 -19.06 -11.66
C GLN A 565 -18.45 -17.76 -10.88
N ARG A 566 -18.62 -16.67 -11.61
CA ARG A 566 -19.03 -15.34 -11.10
C ARG A 566 -19.85 -14.60 -12.15
N GLN A 567 -20.59 -13.58 -11.72
CA GLN A 567 -21.51 -12.81 -12.55
C GLN A 567 -21.17 -11.31 -12.48
N CYS A 568 -21.42 -10.61 -13.59
CA CYS A 568 -21.20 -9.18 -13.73
C CYS A 568 -22.43 -8.40 -13.22
N ASN A 569 -22.64 -8.42 -11.90
CA ASN A 569 -23.87 -7.92 -11.27
C ASN A 569 -23.68 -7.26 -9.88
N ASN A 570 -22.46 -6.85 -9.50
CA ASN A 570 -22.22 -6.16 -8.22
C ASN A 570 -21.44 -4.82 -8.39
N PRO A 571 -21.93 -3.84 -9.18
CA PRO A 571 -23.26 -3.77 -9.80
C PRO A 571 -23.26 -4.31 -11.25
N PRO A 572 -24.43 -4.50 -11.88
CA PRO A 572 -24.51 -4.73 -13.33
C PRO A 572 -24.23 -3.42 -14.09
N PRO A 573 -23.70 -3.48 -15.33
CA PRO A 573 -23.48 -2.30 -16.14
C PRO A 573 -24.80 -1.63 -16.55
N GLN A 574 -24.88 -0.30 -16.47
CA GLN A 574 -26.08 0.49 -16.80
C GLN A 574 -25.73 1.82 -17.49
N ASN A 575 -26.70 2.40 -18.20
CA ASN A 575 -26.61 3.71 -18.86
C ASN A 575 -25.37 3.89 -19.77
N GLY A 576 -24.88 2.81 -20.39
CA GLY A 576 -23.69 2.80 -21.26
C GLY A 576 -22.37 2.54 -20.55
N GLY A 577 -22.37 2.20 -19.25
CA GLY A 577 -21.15 1.88 -18.51
C GLY A 577 -20.50 0.55 -18.93
N SER A 578 -19.22 0.38 -18.59
CA SER A 578 -18.36 -0.68 -19.12
C SER A 578 -18.74 -2.07 -18.61
N PRO A 579 -18.66 -3.13 -19.42
CA PRO A 579 -18.82 -4.50 -18.96
C PRO A 579 -17.61 -4.97 -18.13
N CYS A 580 -17.83 -5.92 -17.22
CA CYS A 580 -16.78 -6.45 -16.35
C CYS A 580 -15.63 -7.11 -17.12
N SER A 581 -14.40 -6.66 -16.91
CA SER A 581 -13.21 -7.24 -17.56
C SER A 581 -12.76 -8.56 -16.91
N GLY A 582 -12.27 -9.50 -17.73
CA GLY A 582 -11.72 -10.78 -17.29
C GLY A 582 -12.71 -11.96 -17.32
N PRO A 583 -12.31 -13.17 -16.88
CA PRO A 583 -13.11 -14.38 -17.07
C PRO A 583 -14.28 -14.50 -16.08
N ALA A 584 -15.43 -14.99 -16.57
CA ALA A 584 -16.62 -15.31 -15.76
C ALA A 584 -16.56 -16.71 -15.10
N SER A 585 -15.69 -17.58 -15.60
CA SER A 585 -15.53 -18.98 -15.16
C SER A 585 -14.05 -19.31 -15.01
N GLU A 586 -13.69 -20.13 -14.02
CA GLU A 586 -12.33 -20.65 -13.82
C GLU A 586 -12.38 -22.16 -13.59
N THR A 587 -11.48 -22.89 -14.23
CA THR A 587 -11.29 -24.34 -14.08
C THR A 587 -9.91 -24.62 -13.51
N ARG A 588 -9.81 -25.53 -12.54
CA ARG A 588 -8.54 -26.07 -12.03
C ARG A 588 -8.54 -27.60 -12.10
N THR A 589 -7.38 -28.21 -12.18
CA THR A 589 -7.22 -29.66 -11.96
C THR A 589 -7.40 -30.01 -10.48
N CYS A 590 -7.79 -31.28 -10.23
CA CYS A 590 -7.91 -31.90 -8.92
C CYS A 590 -7.75 -33.42 -9.03
#